data_AF-A0A820LZ74-F1
#
_entry.id   AF-A0A820LZ74-F1
#
_cell.length_a   1.000
_cell.length_b   1.000
_cell.length_c   1.000
_cell.angle_alpha   90.00
_cell.angle_beta   90.00
_cell.angle_gamma   90.00
#
_symmetry.space_group_name_H-M   'P 1'
#
loop_
_entity.id
_entity.type
_entity.pdbx_description
1 polymer ?
#
loop_
_entity_poly.entity_id
_entity_poly.type
_entity_poly.pdbx_seq_one_letter_code
_entity_poly.pdbx_strand_id
1 'polypeptide(L)'
;VDVYGRAGQLSEAHSFINLFEKTHPHAPVLYISLLAACRTHKNAKLALEIHDELMSSNTLLTDDQRSAIVVLTANVHSSIGDHNRSLLLRQTLYRDKIPKYAGVT
;
A
#
# COMPACT_ATOMS: atom_id res chain seq x y z
N VAL A 1 -3.44 -9.82 -10.20
CA VAL A 1 -2.74 -8.59 -9.78
C VAL A 1 -1.31 -8.55 -10.31
N ASP A 2 -0.52 -9.62 -10.13
CA ASP A 2 0.85 -9.72 -10.68
C ASP A 2 0.98 -9.47 -12.20
N VAL A 3 -0.03 -9.82 -13.01
CA VAL A 3 -0.02 -9.58 -14.47
C VAL A 3 -0.13 -8.08 -14.81
N TYR A 4 -1.10 -7.37 -14.20
CA TYR A 4 -1.27 -5.92 -14.41
C TYR A 4 -0.14 -5.10 -13.78
N GLY A 5 0.34 -5.55 -12.61
CA GLY A 5 1.48 -4.97 -11.91
C GLY A 5 2.75 -5.01 -12.75
N ARG A 6 3.01 -6.09 -13.51
CA ARG A 6 4.18 -6.19 -14.41
C ARG A 6 4.01 -5.44 -15.73
N ALA A 7 2.78 -5.22 -16.17
CA ALA A 7 2.47 -4.47 -17.39
C ALA A 7 2.50 -2.93 -17.17
N GLY A 8 2.70 -2.45 -15.94
CA GLY A 8 2.62 -1.02 -15.60
C GLY A 8 1.19 -0.46 -15.57
N GLN A 9 0.18 -1.32 -15.71
CA GLN A 9 -1.24 -0.97 -15.70
C GLN A 9 -1.78 -0.92 -14.27
N LEU A 10 -1.21 -0.03 -13.46
CA LEU A 10 -1.51 0.03 -12.03
C LEU A 10 -2.92 0.58 -11.73
N SER A 11 -3.43 1.48 -12.57
CA SER A 11 -4.78 2.04 -12.41
C SER A 11 -5.86 0.99 -12.71
N GLU A 12 -5.63 0.15 -13.72
CA GLU A 12 -6.49 -0.98 -14.05
C GLU A 12 -6.42 -2.06 -12.96
N ALA A 13 -5.23 -2.30 -12.40
CA ALA A 13 -5.06 -3.19 -11.26
C ALA A 13 -5.85 -2.69 -10.03
N HIS A 14 -5.80 -1.39 -9.72
CA HIS A 14 -6.57 -0.79 -8.63
C HIS A 14 -8.07 -0.90 -8.87
N SER A 15 -8.54 -0.57 -10.08
CA SER A 15 -9.94 -0.69 -10.47
C SER A 15 -10.45 -2.13 -10.37
N PHE A 16 -9.63 -3.10 -10.76
CA PHE A 16 -9.93 -4.53 -10.63
C PHE A 16 -10.07 -4.93 -9.16
N ILE A 17 -9.15 -4.50 -8.28
CA ILE A 17 -9.22 -4.81 -6.86
C ILE A 17 -10.49 -4.20 -6.24
N ASN A 18 -10.81 -2.94 -6.56
CA ASN A 18 -12.01 -2.27 -6.08
C ASN A 18 -13.30 -2.98 -6.56
N LEU A 19 -13.31 -3.55 -7.77
CA LEU A 19 -14.42 -4.37 -8.24
C LEU A 19 -14.46 -5.73 -7.52
N PHE A 20 -13.29 -6.34 -7.30
CA PHE A 20 -13.17 -7.63 -6.63
C PHE A 20 -13.65 -7.54 -5.18
N GLU A 21 -13.27 -6.51 -4.43
CA GLU A 21 -13.70 -6.32 -3.04
C GLU A 21 -15.21 -6.20 -2.87
N LYS A 22 -15.93 -5.66 -3.86
CA LYS A 22 -17.41 -5.62 -3.83
C LYS A 22 -18.04 -7.01 -3.80
N THR A 23 -17.33 -8.03 -4.29
CA THR A 23 -17.80 -9.42 -4.35
C THR A 23 -17.10 -10.32 -3.34
N HIS A 24 -15.90 -9.93 -2.88
CA HIS A 24 -15.07 -10.67 -1.93
C HIS A 24 -14.49 -9.70 -0.89
N PRO A 25 -15.27 -9.34 0.14
CA PRO A 25 -14.79 -8.46 1.19
C PRO A 25 -13.62 -9.11 1.94
N HIS A 26 -12.67 -8.27 2.41
CA HIS A 26 -11.48 -8.67 3.19
C HIS A 26 -10.32 -9.24 2.37
N ALA A 27 -9.91 -8.56 1.28
CA ALA A 27 -8.75 -8.96 0.49
C ALA A 27 -7.58 -7.94 0.53
N PRO A 28 -7.10 -7.49 1.72
CA PRO A 28 -6.03 -6.49 1.83
C PRO A 28 -4.70 -6.94 1.24
N VAL A 29 -4.49 -8.25 1.08
CA VAL A 29 -3.32 -8.83 0.40
C VAL A 29 -3.20 -8.36 -1.05
N LEU A 30 -4.34 -8.10 -1.73
CA LEU A 30 -4.32 -7.61 -3.11
C LEU A 30 -3.75 -6.19 -3.19
N TYR A 31 -4.12 -5.31 -2.25
CA TYR A 31 -3.55 -3.97 -2.16
C TYR A 31 -2.08 -3.98 -1.76
N ILE A 32 -1.67 -4.89 -0.87
CA ILE A 32 -0.25 -5.07 -0.50
C ILE A 32 0.57 -5.46 -1.76
N SER A 33 0.07 -6.39 -2.57
CA SER A 33 0.68 -6.76 -3.85
C SER A 33 0.74 -5.57 -4.82
N LEU A 34 -0.33 -4.78 -4.91
CA LEU A 34 -0.36 -3.59 -5.76
C LEU A 34 0.63 -2.51 -5.29
N LEU A 35 0.73 -2.25 -3.99
CA LEU A 35 1.71 -1.31 -3.43
C LEU A 35 3.15 -1.73 -3.72
N ALA A 36 3.44 -3.03 -3.67
CA ALA A 36 4.74 -3.55 -4.08
C ALA A 36 5.01 -3.29 -5.57
N ALA A 37 4.01 -3.41 -6.45
CA ALA A 37 4.12 -3.05 -7.87
C ALA A 37 4.30 -1.52 -8.07
N CYS A 38 3.61 -0.69 -7.28
CA CYS A 38 3.81 0.76 -7.29
C CYS A 38 5.26 1.16 -7.01
N ARG A 39 5.99 0.40 -6.18
CA ARG A 39 7.42 0.63 -5.92
C ARG A 39 8.24 0.39 -7.18
N THR A 40 8.01 -0.72 -7.87
CA THR A 40 8.72 -1.09 -9.11
C THR A 40 8.52 -0.05 -10.21
N HIS A 41 7.28 0.46 -10.34
CA HIS A 41 6.92 1.46 -11.35
C HIS A 41 7.02 2.91 -10.87
N LYS A 42 7.55 3.14 -9.65
CA LYS A 42 7.73 4.48 -9.05
C LYS A 42 6.44 5.33 -9.01
N ASN A 43 5.28 4.69 -8.89
CA ASN A 43 3.99 5.38 -8.83
C ASN A 43 3.62 5.74 -7.39
N ALA A 44 4.25 6.79 -6.87
CA ALA A 44 3.99 7.27 -5.51
C ALA A 44 2.59 7.87 -5.32
N LYS A 45 2.02 8.44 -6.38
CA LYS A 45 0.66 9.00 -6.34
C LYS A 45 -0.37 7.91 -6.02
N LEU A 46 -0.36 6.83 -6.80
CA LEU A 46 -1.30 5.72 -6.57
C LEU A 46 -1.04 5.02 -5.24
N ALA A 47 0.23 4.91 -4.82
CA ALA A 47 0.54 4.32 -3.53
C ALA A 47 -0.04 5.11 -2.34
N LEU A 48 -0.07 6.45 -2.44
CA LEU A 48 -0.74 7.30 -1.45
C LEU A 48 -2.26 7.18 -1.52
N GLU A 49 -2.84 7.18 -2.71
CA GLU A 49 -4.30 7.03 -2.88
C GLU A 49 -4.80 5.73 -2.24
N ILE A 50 -4.11 4.61 -2.50
CA ILE A 50 -4.41 3.30 -1.87
C ILE A 50 -4.22 3.35 -0.36
N HIS A 51 -3.13 3.98 0.10
CA HIS A 51 -2.86 4.11 1.54
C HIS A 51 -3.97 4.87 2.27
N ASP A 52 -4.33 6.03 1.75
CA ASP A 52 -5.36 6.89 2.34
C ASP A 52 -6.74 6.24 2.27
N GLU A 53 -7.07 5.56 1.16
CA GLU A 53 -8.30 4.77 1.00
C GLU A 53 -8.40 3.70 2.08
N LEU A 54 -7.37 2.87 2.24
CA LEU A 54 -7.38 1.76 3.20
C LEU A 54 -7.41 2.24 4.65
N MET A 55 -6.68 3.31 4.98
CA MET A 55 -6.64 3.86 6.34
C MET A 55 -7.91 4.63 6.71
N SER A 56 -8.62 5.20 5.73
CA SER A 56 -9.88 5.93 5.96
C SER A 56 -11.11 5.03 5.84
N SER A 57 -11.00 3.90 5.15
CA SER A 57 -12.08 2.93 5.00
C SER A 57 -12.36 2.17 6.29
N ASN A 58 -13.60 1.70 6.48
CA ASN A 58 -13.96 0.76 7.55
C ASN A 58 -13.42 -0.67 7.30
N THR A 59 -12.40 -0.82 6.45
CA THR A 59 -11.77 -2.11 6.16
C THR A 59 -11.14 -2.68 7.43
N LEU A 60 -11.51 -3.90 7.77
CA LEU A 60 -10.91 -4.65 8.88
C LEU A 60 -9.48 -5.05 8.51
N LEU A 61 -8.53 -4.19 8.84
CA LEU A 61 -7.10 -4.46 8.73
C LEU A 61 -6.56 -4.99 10.07
N THR A 62 -5.70 -5.99 9.99
CA THR A 62 -4.85 -6.38 11.13
C THR A 62 -3.72 -5.37 11.32
N ASP A 63 -3.08 -5.37 12.49
CA ASP A 63 -1.90 -4.53 12.75
C ASP A 63 -0.77 -4.80 11.75
N ASP A 64 -0.54 -6.07 11.41
CA ASP A 64 0.45 -6.49 10.42
C ASP A 64 0.15 -5.92 9.03
N GLN A 65 -1.12 -5.95 8.61
CA GLN A 65 -1.54 -5.38 7.32
C GLN A 65 -1.39 -3.86 7.29
N ARG A 66 -1.83 -3.16 8.35
CA ARG A 66 -1.60 -1.72 8.47
C ARG A 66 -0.11 -1.37 8.38
N SER A 67 0.71 -2.12 9.11
CA SER A 67 2.16 -1.96 9.13
C SER A 67 2.77 -2.18 7.74
N ALA A 68 2.39 -3.25 7.05
CA ALA A 68 2.84 -3.56 5.69
C ALA A 68 2.44 -2.45 4.69
N ILE A 69 1.19 -1.97 4.74
CA ILE A 69 0.71 -0.88 3.87
C ILE A 69 1.57 0.38 4.08
N VAL A 70 1.76 0.83 5.32
CA VAL A 70 2.56 2.03 5.63
C VAL A 70 4.00 1.87 5.16
N VAL A 71 4.63 0.73 5.43
CA VAL A 71 6.02 0.45 5.05
C VAL A 71 6.18 0.43 3.53
N LEU A 72 5.27 -0.23 2.81
CA LEU A 72 5.32 -0.28 1.35
C LEU A 72 5.14 1.10 0.73
N THR A 73 4.16 1.88 1.18
CA THR A 73 3.97 3.27 0.71
C THR A 73 5.21 4.12 1.00
N ALA A 74 5.79 4.00 2.19
CA ALA A 74 7.04 4.69 2.53
C ALA A 74 8.20 4.28 1.61
N ASN A 75 8.31 2.99 1.27
CA ASN A 75 9.33 2.48 0.35
C ASN A 75 9.13 2.99 -1.08
N VAL A 76 7.88 3.16 -1.54
CA VAL A 76 7.58 3.79 -2.83
C VAL A 76 8.11 5.23 -2.84
N HIS A 77 7.85 6.02 -1.79
CA HIS A 77 8.37 7.39 -1.67
C HIS A 77 9.91 7.43 -1.62
N SER A 78 10.54 6.50 -0.90
CA SER A 78 12.01 6.37 -0.94
C SER A 78 12.54 6.12 -2.36
N SER A 79 11.85 5.29 -3.15
CA SER A 79 12.29 4.92 -4.51
C SER A 79 12.30 6.07 -5.52
N ILE A 80 11.58 7.16 -5.22
CA ILE A 80 11.55 8.40 -6.01
C ILE A 80 12.38 9.53 -5.37
N GLY A 81 13.10 9.26 -4.29
CA GLY A 81 13.91 10.25 -3.56
C GLY A 81 13.14 11.13 -2.58
N ASP A 82 11.85 10.87 -2.36
CA ASP A 82 11.01 11.60 -1.40
C ASP A 82 11.18 11.04 0.02
N HIS A 83 12.38 11.23 0.57
CA HIS A 83 12.73 10.74 1.90
C HIS A 83 11.89 11.40 3.00
N ASN A 84 11.50 12.67 2.82
CA ASN A 84 10.68 13.38 3.80
C ASN A 84 9.32 12.70 3.98
N ARG A 85 8.60 12.42 2.89
CA ARG A 85 7.31 11.72 2.97
C ARG A 85 7.47 10.30 3.51
N SER A 86 8.53 9.63 3.09
CA SER A 86 8.87 8.29 3.57
C SER A 86 9.10 8.23 5.08
N LEU A 87 9.76 9.24 5.66
CA LEU A 87 9.95 9.36 7.11
C LEU A 87 8.63 9.66 7.83
N LEU A 88 7.82 10.59 7.31
CA LEU A 88 6.52 10.94 7.89
C LEU A 88 5.59 9.72 7.96
N LEU A 89 5.53 8.92 6.89
CA LEU A 89 4.77 7.67 6.87
C LEU A 89 5.28 6.69 7.94
N ARG A 90 6.59 6.51 8.09
CA ARG A 90 7.10 5.62 9.15
C ARG A 90 6.87 6.16 10.56
N GLN A 91 6.73 7.49 10.72
CA GLN A 91 6.38 8.09 12.01
C GLN A 91 4.94 7.77 12.43
N THR A 92 4.01 7.60 11.49
CA THR A 92 2.62 7.24 11.84
C THR A 92 2.55 5.87 12.50
N LEU A 93 3.44 4.92 12.16
CA LEU A 93 3.53 3.63 12.86
C LEU A 93 3.75 3.80 14.37
N TYR A 94 4.67 4.67 14.76
CA TYR A 94 4.95 4.90 16.18
C TYR A 94 3.83 5.69 16.86
N ARG A 95 3.30 6.72 16.19
CA ARG A 95 2.21 7.55 16.70
C ARG A 95 0.95 6.71 16.96
N ASP A 96 0.63 5.83 16.03
CA ASP A 96 -0.59 5.04 16.03
C ASP A 96 -0.37 3.68 16.73
N LYS A 97 0.81 3.48 17.34
CA LYS A 97 1.24 2.26 18.08
C LYS A 97 1.10 0.97 17.28
N ILE A 98 1.26 1.06 15.96
CA ILE A 98 1.22 -0.09 15.06
C ILE A 98 2.58 -0.81 15.15
N PRO A 99 2.62 -2.09 15.54
CA PRO A 99 3.87 -2.84 15.60
C PRO A 99 4.53 -2.88 14.22
N LYS A 100 5.86 -2.78 14.21
CA LYS A 100 6.63 -2.81 12.96
C LYS A 100 6.64 -4.25 12.43
N TYR A 101 6.16 -4.43 11.20
CA TYR A 101 6.13 -5.74 10.57
C TYR A 101 7.55 -6.25 10.32
N ALA A 102 7.92 -7.34 10.98
CA ALA A 102 9.22 -7.98 10.82
C ALA A 102 9.19 -8.81 9.51
N GLY A 103 9.80 -8.30 8.44
CA GLY A 103 9.95 -9.07 7.20
C GLY A 103 9.93 -8.30 5.88
N VAL A 104 9.71 -6.98 5.90
CA VAL A 104 9.77 -6.15 4.68
C VAL A 104 10.88 -5.12 4.83
N THR A 105 12.08 -5.51 4.39
CA THR A 105 13.25 -4.64 4.15
C THR A 105 13.29 -4.16 2.71
#